data_AF-A0A285RSF8-F1
#
_entry.id   AF-A0A285RSF8-F1
#
_cell.length_a   1.000
_cell.length_b   1.000
_cell.length_c   1.000
_cell.angle_alpha   90.00
_cell.angle_beta   90.00
_cell.angle_gamma   90.00
#
_symmetry.space_group_name_H-M   'P 1'
#
loop_
_entity.id
_entity.type
_entity.pdbx_description
1 polymer ?
#
loop_
_entity_poly.entity_id
_entity_poly.type
_entity_poly.pdbx_seq_one_letter_code
_entity_poly.pdbx_strand_id
1 'polypeptide(L)'
;MADLDLKLDGIANGLLVEQTDKKKADAEQKKRMYASAFAYIRSQTGMNKKEFAEYLGIPYRTLQDWELGNTQAPEYVLRLIAYKVQMEKERGNL
;
A
#
# COMPACT_ATOMS: atom_id res chain seq x y z
N MET A 1 36.12 -26.85 -17.81
CA MET A 1 35.53 -25.50 -17.88
C MET A 1 33.99 -25.56 -17.94
N ALA A 2 33.38 -26.44 -18.76
CA ALA A 2 31.91 -26.53 -18.90
C ALA A 2 31.11 -26.92 -17.62
N ASP A 3 31.66 -27.75 -16.74
CA ASP A 3 30.94 -28.22 -15.53
C ASP A 3 30.81 -27.19 -14.40
N LEU A 4 31.64 -26.13 -14.41
CA LEU A 4 31.59 -25.08 -13.39
C LEU A 4 30.56 -24.00 -13.78
N ASP A 5 30.43 -23.70 -15.07
CA ASP A 5 29.45 -22.76 -15.62
C ASP A 5 28.00 -23.24 -15.39
N LEU A 6 27.72 -24.53 -15.59
CA LEU A 6 26.39 -25.12 -15.34
C LEU A 6 25.95 -25.06 -13.86
N LYS A 7 26.90 -25.16 -12.92
CA LYS A 7 26.64 -25.07 -11.48
C LYS A 7 26.45 -23.62 -11.03
N LEU A 8 27.21 -22.68 -11.60
CA LEU A 8 27.04 -21.24 -11.35
C LEU A 8 25.68 -20.74 -11.87
N ASP A 9 25.27 -21.14 -13.08
CA ASP A 9 23.96 -20.80 -13.66
C ASP A 9 22.80 -21.40 -12.84
N GLY A 10 22.94 -22.63 -12.34
CA GLY A 10 21.94 -23.26 -11.47
C GLY A 10 21.78 -22.56 -10.12
N ILE A 11 22.88 -22.17 -9.48
CA ILE A 11 22.88 -21.42 -8.22
C ILE A 11 22.37 -19.99 -8.44
N ALA A 12 22.78 -19.32 -9.52
CA ALA A 12 22.34 -17.97 -9.86
C ALA A 12 20.83 -17.94 -10.16
N ASN A 13 20.30 -18.88 -10.93
CA ASN A 13 18.87 -18.95 -11.21
C ASN A 13 18.05 -19.24 -9.95
N GLY A 14 18.48 -20.19 -9.09
CA GLY A 14 17.79 -20.47 -7.82
C GLY A 14 17.80 -19.27 -6.87
N LEU A 15 18.94 -18.61 -6.71
CA LEU A 15 19.10 -17.45 -5.82
C LEU A 15 18.39 -16.20 -6.35
N LEU A 16 18.41 -15.96 -7.67
CA LEU A 16 17.67 -14.87 -8.30
C LEU A 16 16.16 -15.10 -8.24
N VAL A 17 15.68 -16.30 -8.52
CA VAL A 17 14.25 -16.66 -8.42
C VAL A 17 13.77 -16.49 -6.98
N GLU A 18 14.46 -17.10 -6.00
CA GLU A 18 14.11 -16.95 -4.57
C GLU A 18 14.15 -15.49 -4.10
N GLN A 19 15.13 -14.70 -4.52
CA GLN A 19 15.19 -13.28 -4.17
C GLN A 19 14.08 -12.47 -4.85
N THR A 20 13.74 -12.78 -6.10
CA THR A 20 12.64 -12.10 -6.79
C THR A 20 11.29 -12.45 -6.19
N ASP A 21 11.06 -13.70 -5.78
CA ASP A 21 9.82 -14.12 -5.13
C ASP A 21 9.69 -13.54 -3.72
N LYS A 22 10.79 -13.51 -2.94
CA LYS A 22 10.83 -12.83 -1.64
C LYS A 22 10.56 -11.33 -1.78
N LYS A 23 11.26 -10.62 -2.68
CA LYS A 23 11.03 -9.18 -2.92
C LYS A 23 9.61 -8.88 -3.40
N LYS A 24 9.03 -9.73 -4.25
CA LYS A 24 7.63 -9.60 -4.69
C LYS A 24 6.65 -9.86 -3.55
N ALA A 25 6.88 -10.88 -2.72
CA ALA A 25 6.08 -11.17 -1.55
C ALA A 25 6.09 -9.98 -0.55
N ASP A 26 7.27 -9.42 -0.29
CA ASP A 26 7.43 -8.24 0.58
C ASP A 26 6.71 -7.01 0.02
N ALA A 27 6.78 -6.79 -1.30
CA ALA A 27 6.08 -5.68 -1.97
C ALA A 27 4.55 -5.84 -1.91
N GLU A 28 4.04 -7.05 -2.13
CA GLU A 28 2.61 -7.37 -2.03
C GLU A 28 2.11 -7.26 -0.58
N GLN A 29 2.90 -7.68 0.39
CA GLN A 29 2.60 -7.49 1.81
C GLN A 29 2.54 -6.00 2.15
N LYS A 30 3.50 -5.20 1.68
CA LYS A 30 3.50 -3.74 1.86
C LYS A 30 2.25 -3.12 1.22
N LYS A 31 1.84 -3.56 0.03
CA LYS A 31 0.62 -3.08 -0.65
C LYS A 31 -0.64 -3.31 0.18
N ARG A 32 -0.80 -4.52 0.69
CA ARG A 32 -1.94 -4.85 1.56
C ARG A 32 -1.92 -4.02 2.83
N MET A 33 -0.76 -3.86 3.45
CA MET A 33 -0.60 -3.03 4.66
C MET A 33 -1.04 -1.58 4.42
N TYR A 34 -0.63 -0.97 3.30
CA TYR A 34 -1.02 0.40 2.95
C TYR A 34 -2.53 0.52 2.68
N ALA A 35 -3.11 -0.44 1.97
CA ALA A 35 -4.55 -0.50 1.73
C ALA A 35 -5.34 -0.62 3.05
N SER A 36 -4.88 -1.50 3.95
CA SER A 36 -5.45 -1.67 5.29
C SER A 36 -5.30 -0.41 6.14
N ALA A 37 -4.14 0.26 6.10
CA ALA A 37 -3.91 1.51 6.82
C ALA A 37 -4.84 2.63 6.34
N PHE A 38 -5.04 2.75 5.02
CA PHE A 38 -5.98 3.73 4.46
C PHE A 38 -7.41 3.45 4.92
N ALA A 39 -7.86 2.19 4.81
CA ALA A 39 -9.19 1.79 5.25
C ALA A 39 -9.41 2.04 6.77
N TYR A 40 -8.37 1.81 7.58
CA TYR A 40 -8.38 2.12 9.00
C TYR A 40 -8.52 3.62 9.28
N ILE A 41 -7.77 4.48 8.59
CA ILE A 41 -7.89 5.93 8.76
C ILE A 41 -9.33 6.40 8.44
N ARG A 42 -9.95 5.87 7.38
CA ARG A 42 -11.35 6.18 7.08
C ARG A 42 -12.30 5.68 8.16
N SER A 43 -12.09 4.49 8.73
CA SER A 43 -12.96 3.98 9.79
C SER A 43 -12.94 4.86 11.05
N GLN A 44 -11.84 5.61 11.28
CA GLN A 44 -11.75 6.56 12.38
C GLN A 44 -12.62 7.81 12.21
N THR A 45 -13.12 8.11 11.01
CA THR A 45 -13.96 9.27 10.74
C THR A 45 -15.45 8.96 10.78
N GLY A 46 -15.85 7.68 10.86
CA GLY A 46 -17.25 7.26 10.74
C GLY A 46 -17.84 7.41 9.33
N MET A 47 -17.08 7.91 8.36
CA MET A 47 -17.56 8.17 7.00
C MET A 47 -17.61 6.91 6.15
N ASN A 48 -18.63 6.83 5.30
CA ASN A 48 -18.63 5.87 4.20
C ASN A 48 -17.60 6.25 3.13
N LYS A 49 -17.35 5.37 2.16
CA LYS A 49 -16.33 5.58 1.13
C LYS A 49 -16.60 6.80 0.25
N LYS A 50 -17.87 7.12 -0.02
CA LYS A 50 -18.26 8.26 -0.87
C LYS A 50 -18.01 9.57 -0.13
N GLU A 51 -18.47 9.66 1.12
CA GLU A 51 -18.24 10.82 1.99
C GLU A 51 -16.75 11.09 2.22
N PHE A 52 -15.96 10.03 2.45
CA PHE A 52 -14.52 10.19 2.65
C PHE A 52 -13.80 10.65 1.37
N ALA A 53 -14.23 10.19 0.19
CA ALA A 53 -13.70 10.69 -1.08
C ALA A 53 -13.98 12.18 -1.27
N GLU A 54 -15.23 12.60 -1.00
CA GLU A 54 -15.65 14.00 -1.08
C GLU A 54 -14.89 14.88 -0.07
N TYR A 55 -14.74 14.40 1.17
CA TYR A 55 -13.98 15.06 2.24
C TYR A 55 -12.48 15.25 1.91
N LEU A 56 -11.90 14.29 1.20
CA LEU A 56 -10.52 14.38 0.71
C LEU A 56 -10.39 15.18 -0.60
N GLY A 57 -11.50 15.43 -1.30
CA GLY A 57 -11.50 16.08 -2.61
C GLY A 57 -10.87 15.20 -3.71
N ILE A 58 -10.97 13.87 -3.59
CA ILE A 58 -10.43 12.91 -4.57
C ILE A 58 -11.56 12.16 -5.27
N PRO A 59 -11.34 11.68 -6.52
CA PRO A 59 -12.32 10.83 -7.18
C PRO A 59 -12.60 9.56 -6.37
N TYR A 60 -13.88 9.18 -6.24
CA TYR A 60 -14.30 7.95 -5.53
C TYR A 60 -13.54 6.70 -6.00
N ARG A 61 -13.27 6.61 -7.31
CA ARG A 61 -12.52 5.49 -7.88
C ARG A 61 -11.07 5.42 -7.35
N THR A 62 -10.42 6.57 -7.15
CA THR A 62 -9.06 6.63 -6.59
C THR A 62 -9.03 6.09 -5.17
N LEU A 63 -10.00 6.50 -4.33
CA LEU A 63 -10.18 5.96 -2.99
C LEU A 63 -10.39 4.44 -3.02
N GLN A 64 -11.27 3.97 -3.91
CA GLN A 64 -11.55 2.54 -4.03
C GLN A 64 -10.32 1.75 -4.45
N ASP A 65 -9.53 2.24 -5.40
CA ASP A 65 -8.31 1.59 -5.86
C ASP A 65 -7.23 1.54 -4.77
N TRP A 66 -7.16 2.56 -3.91
CA TRP A 66 -6.26 2.55 -2.75
C TRP A 66 -6.69 1.56 -1.67
N GLU A 67 -7.98 1.48 -1.33
CA GLU A 67 -8.48 0.53 -0.34
C GLU A 67 -8.45 -0.92 -0.79
N LEU A 68 -8.64 -1.18 -2.08
CA LEU A 68 -8.51 -2.52 -2.65
C LEU A 68 -7.04 -2.91 -2.88
N GLY A 69 -6.12 -1.95 -2.77
CA GLY A 69 -4.73 -2.15 -3.12
C GLY A 69 -4.56 -2.47 -4.61
N ASN A 70 -5.37 -1.88 -5.50
CA ASN A 70 -5.11 -1.90 -6.94
C ASN A 70 -3.92 -0.98 -7.27
N THR A 71 -3.97 0.23 -6.70
CA THR A 71 -2.88 1.22 -6.70
C THR A 71 -2.54 1.58 -5.25
N GLN A 72 -1.34 2.12 -5.00
CA GLN A 72 -0.99 2.64 -3.68
C GLN A 72 -1.08 4.16 -3.69
N ALA A 73 -1.66 4.72 -2.63
CA ALA A 73 -1.46 6.13 -2.32
C ALA A 73 0.04 6.36 -2.10
N PRO A 74 0.63 7.44 -2.62
CA PRO A 74 1.99 7.82 -2.25
C PRO A 74 2.08 7.97 -0.73
N GLU A 75 3.19 7.54 -0.14
CA GLU A 75 3.35 7.48 1.32
C GLU A 75 3.13 8.86 1.99
N TYR A 76 3.60 9.93 1.37
CA TYR A 76 3.37 11.28 1.89
C TYR A 76 1.88 11.66 1.88
N VAL A 77 1.10 11.22 0.88
CA VAL A 77 -0.34 11.47 0.82
C VAL A 77 -1.05 10.74 1.96
N LEU A 78 -0.70 9.47 2.21
CA LEU A 78 -1.26 8.71 3.32
C LEU A 78 -0.98 9.39 4.68
N ARG A 79 0.25 9.91 4.87
CA ARG A 79 0.62 10.67 6.08
C ARG A 79 -0.17 11.96 6.22
N LEU A 80 -0.37 12.71 5.13
CA LEU A 80 -1.19 13.93 5.15
C LEU A 80 -2.66 13.65 5.46
N ILE A 81 -3.21 12.56 4.93
CA ILE A 81 -4.58 12.14 5.23
C ILE A 81 -4.73 11.76 6.70
N ALA A 82 -3.79 10.96 7.23
CA ALA A 82 -3.77 10.60 8.64
C ALA A 82 -3.68 11.84 9.55
N TYR A 83 -2.79 12.78 9.21
CA TYR A 83 -2.64 14.04 9.94
C TYR A 83 -3.93 14.87 9.90
N LYS A 84 -4.53 15.04 8.72
CA LYS A 84 -5.80 15.78 8.56
C LYS A 84 -6.90 15.18 9.44
N VAL A 85 -7.09 13.86 9.39
CA VAL A 85 -8.11 13.18 10.22
C VAL A 85 -7.83 13.36 11.72
N GLN A 86 -6.58 13.21 12.16
CA GLN A 86 -6.22 13.39 13.56
C GLN A 86 -6.54 14.82 14.04
N MET A 87 -6.16 15.84 13.26
CA MET A 87 -6.40 17.24 13.61
C MET A 87 -7.89 17.59 13.65
N GLU A 88 -8.70 17.07 12.73
CA GLU A 88 -10.14 17.31 12.74
C GLU A 88 -10.82 16.63 13.94
N LYS A 89 -10.35 15.45 14.38
CA LYS A 89 -10.81 14.82 15.63
C LYS A 89 -10.45 15.65 16.85
N GLU A 90 -9.22 16.15 16.92
CA GLU A 90 -8.78 17.02 18.04
C GLU A 90 -9.56 18.34 18.10
N ARG A 91 -10.02 18.84 16.95
CA ARG A 91 -10.88 20.04 16.85
C ARG A 91 -12.36 19.77 17.13
N GLY A 92 -12.77 18.51 17.21
CA GLY A 92 -14.18 18.12 17.41
C GLY A 92 -15.05 18.27 16.16
N ASN A 93 -14.45 18.27 14.97
CA ASN A 93 -15.15 18.39 13.68
C ASN A 93 -15.53 17.03 13.07
N LEU A 94 -15.14 15.93 13.72
CA LEU A 94 -15.39 14.54 13.35
C LEU A 94 -16.00 13.76 14.52
#